data_AF-A0A926T8S1-F1
#
_entry.id   AF-A0A926T8S1-F1
#
_cell.length_a   1.000
_cell.length_b   1.000
_cell.length_c   1.000
_cell.angle_alpha   90.00
_cell.angle_beta   90.00
_cell.angle_gamma   90.00
#
_symmetry.space_group_name_H-M   'P 1'
#
loop_
_entity.id
_entity.type
_entity.pdbx_description
1 polymer ?
#
loop_
_entity_poly.entity_id
_entity_poly.type
_entity_poly.pdbx_seq_one_letter_code
_entity_poly.pdbx_strand_id
1 'polypeptide(L)'
;MEPPLNRWNEFCKQYFQNKFAVPLFSTNGKVVDTINYGNDNRIILKRSDQMQALVIEEVSKVLTDFKQGKNVYEGLIYMMYWLEEQQVIPLYIGKSEKYGRQGDNLSRNIQNISRNKCFFCRWGDNYAYHIGDLSAVVCPNHSILKMHPKYKNWANRLFESYPTPYPTLRRATYFWIHAWASGALGILQECGSTPLTALEYHLIFVANTVFPDSLLNQEGVNRKGKV
;
A
#
# COMPACT_ATOMS: atom_id res chain seq x y z
N MET A 1 -15.09 -12.82 -23.55
CA MET A 1 -14.16 -12.15 -22.61
C MET A 1 -14.66 -12.43 -21.21
N GLU A 2 -13.82 -12.89 -20.31
CA GLU A 2 -14.23 -13.19 -18.92
C GLU A 2 -14.65 -11.91 -18.18
N PRO A 3 -15.74 -11.93 -17.37
CA PRO A 3 -16.20 -10.75 -16.63
C PRO A 3 -15.11 -10.15 -15.73
N PRO A 4 -15.02 -8.81 -15.62
CA PRO A 4 -14.01 -8.14 -14.78
C PRO A 4 -13.99 -8.60 -13.31
N LEU A 5 -15.16 -8.87 -12.72
CA LEU A 5 -15.27 -9.38 -11.34
C LEU A 5 -14.66 -10.77 -11.18
N ASN A 6 -14.84 -11.66 -12.17
CA ASN A 6 -14.26 -13.01 -12.11
C ASN A 6 -12.74 -12.95 -12.17
N ARG A 7 -12.17 -12.11 -13.04
CA ARG A 7 -10.72 -11.86 -13.11
C ARG A 7 -10.17 -11.32 -11.80
N TRP A 8 -10.90 -10.39 -11.18
CA TRP A 8 -10.53 -9.85 -9.87
C TRP A 8 -10.50 -10.93 -8.80
N ASN A 9 -11.53 -11.76 -8.75
CA ASN A 9 -11.66 -12.83 -7.75
C ASN A 9 -10.60 -13.92 -7.96
N GLU A 10 -10.32 -14.30 -9.20
CA GLU A 10 -9.26 -15.27 -9.49
C GLU A 10 -7.88 -14.71 -9.16
N PHE A 11 -7.60 -13.43 -9.48
CA PHE A 11 -6.37 -12.77 -9.05
C PHE A 11 -6.22 -12.79 -7.53
N CYS A 12 -7.27 -12.41 -6.79
CA CYS A 12 -7.24 -12.43 -5.32
C CYS A 12 -7.01 -13.85 -4.78
N LYS A 13 -7.73 -14.84 -5.31
CA LYS A 13 -7.58 -16.25 -4.92
C LYS A 13 -6.16 -16.75 -5.15
N GLN A 14 -5.56 -16.44 -6.30
CA GLN A 14 -4.22 -16.86 -6.66
C GLN A 14 -3.14 -16.23 -5.77
N TYR A 15 -3.27 -14.93 -5.46
CA TYR A 15 -2.18 -14.15 -4.89
C TYR A 15 -2.34 -13.78 -3.41
N PHE A 16 -3.56 -13.74 -2.87
CA PHE A 16 -3.78 -13.41 -1.47
C PHE A 16 -3.51 -14.61 -0.56
N GLN A 17 -3.80 -15.84 -1.00
CA GLN A 17 -3.49 -17.11 -0.31
C GLN A 17 -3.65 -17.02 1.23
N ASN A 18 -2.65 -17.44 2.00
CA ASN A 18 -2.61 -17.38 3.47
C ASN A 18 -2.32 -15.97 4.03
N LYS A 19 -2.20 -14.96 3.18
CA LYS A 19 -1.90 -13.55 3.52
C LYS A 19 -3.15 -12.68 3.46
N PHE A 20 -4.31 -13.32 3.63
CA PHE A 20 -5.61 -12.70 3.64
C PHE A 20 -5.87 -12.01 4.98
N ALA A 21 -6.62 -10.90 4.94
CA ALA A 21 -7.09 -10.17 6.12
C ALA A 21 -5.98 -9.72 7.10
N VAL A 22 -4.77 -9.39 6.64
CA VAL A 22 -3.74 -8.79 7.49
C VAL A 22 -4.14 -7.34 7.84
N PRO A 23 -4.37 -6.99 9.11
CA PRO A 23 -4.88 -5.66 9.48
C PRO A 23 -3.83 -4.59 9.16
N LEU A 24 -4.24 -3.45 8.60
CA LEU A 24 -3.32 -2.35 8.29
C LEU A 24 -2.84 -1.65 9.57
N PHE A 25 -3.75 -1.43 10.51
CA PHE A 25 -3.51 -0.68 11.75
C PHE A 25 -3.52 -1.59 12.98
N SER A 26 -2.79 -1.19 14.01
CA SER A 26 -2.97 -1.71 15.37
C SER A 26 -4.25 -1.10 15.93
N THR A 27 -5.17 -1.92 16.45
CA THR A 27 -6.47 -1.43 16.92
C THR A 27 -6.91 -2.06 18.24
N ASN A 28 -7.65 -1.29 19.01
CA ASN A 28 -8.50 -1.77 20.11
C ASN A 28 -9.97 -1.62 19.67
N GLY A 29 -10.56 -2.72 19.20
CA GLY A 29 -11.84 -2.66 18.48
C GLY A 29 -11.69 -1.85 17.18
N LYS A 30 -12.49 -0.77 17.04
CA LYS A 30 -12.41 0.17 15.91
C LYS A 30 -11.44 1.33 16.14
N VAL A 31 -10.99 1.56 17.37
CA VAL A 31 -10.06 2.65 17.70
C VAL A 31 -8.67 2.23 17.25
N VAL A 32 -8.01 3.09 16.47
CA VAL A 32 -6.65 2.87 15.99
C VAL A 32 -5.68 3.40 17.03
N ASP A 33 -4.69 2.56 17.38
CA ASP A 33 -3.61 2.97 18.27
C ASP A 33 -2.76 4.05 17.61
N THR A 34 -2.29 4.99 18.41
CA THR A 34 -1.35 6.03 17.98
C THR A 34 -0.06 5.96 18.78
N ILE A 35 1.03 6.46 18.20
CA ILE A 35 2.36 6.52 18.83
C ILE A 35 2.98 7.89 18.63
N ASN A 36 3.87 8.29 19.53
CA ASN A 36 4.72 9.45 19.30
C ASN A 36 5.89 9.08 18.37
N TYR A 37 6.23 9.99 17.45
CA TYR A 37 7.26 9.75 16.46
C TYR A 37 8.10 11.01 16.18
N GLY A 38 9.40 10.82 15.94
CA GLY A 38 10.32 11.88 15.56
C GLY A 38 10.71 12.81 16.71
N ASN A 39 11.62 13.74 16.41
CA ASN A 39 12.13 14.70 17.40
C ASN A 39 11.08 15.72 17.85
N ASP A 40 10.06 15.94 17.03
CA ASP A 40 8.90 16.79 17.33
C ASP A 40 7.82 16.07 18.15
N ASN A 41 8.05 14.79 18.50
CA ASN A 41 7.13 13.95 19.28
C ASN A 41 5.69 13.98 18.75
N ARG A 42 5.53 14.05 17.42
CA ARG A 42 4.21 14.11 16.78
C ARG A 42 3.49 12.77 16.89
N ILE A 43 2.18 12.82 17.01
CA ILE A 43 1.33 11.62 17.11
C ILE A 43 1.10 11.06 15.71
N ILE A 44 1.31 9.76 15.50
CA ILE A 44 1.04 9.08 14.23
C ILE A 44 0.23 7.81 14.43
N LEU A 45 -0.45 7.37 13.38
CA LEU A 45 -1.16 6.09 13.34
C LEU A 45 -0.17 4.92 13.46
N LYS A 46 -0.47 3.96 14.32
CA LYS A 46 0.35 2.75 14.49
C LYS A 46 -0.07 1.69 13.48
N ARG A 47 0.86 1.25 12.63
CA ARG A 47 0.69 0.04 11.80
C ARG A 47 0.54 -1.20 12.68
N SER A 48 -0.19 -2.21 12.24
CA SER A 48 -0.22 -3.50 12.94
C SER A 48 1.14 -4.20 12.86
N ASP A 49 1.45 -5.05 13.84
CA ASP A 49 2.67 -5.85 13.80
C ASP A 49 2.60 -6.91 12.68
N GLN A 50 1.41 -7.43 12.36
CA GLN A 50 1.22 -8.37 11.26
C GLN A 50 1.51 -7.73 9.89
N MET A 51 1.05 -6.50 9.66
CA MET A 51 1.36 -5.75 8.44
C MET A 51 2.86 -5.50 8.33
N GLN A 52 3.50 -5.12 9.44
CA GLN A 52 4.94 -4.91 9.45
C GLN A 52 5.72 -6.19 9.14
N ALA A 53 5.34 -7.32 9.71
CA ALA A 53 5.94 -8.62 9.45
C ALA A 53 5.79 -8.99 7.96
N LEU A 54 4.59 -8.83 7.40
CA LEU A 54 4.31 -9.12 5.99
C LEU A 54 5.16 -8.29 5.03
N VAL A 55 5.28 -6.98 5.28
CA VAL A 55 6.14 -6.10 4.47
C VAL A 55 7.60 -6.54 4.55
N ILE A 56 8.11 -6.84 5.75
CA ILE A 56 9.49 -7.32 5.91
C ILE A 56 9.71 -8.63 5.14
N GLU A 57 8.78 -9.57 5.23
CA GLU A 57 8.86 -10.87 4.56
C GLU A 57 8.95 -10.70 3.04
N GLU A 58 8.03 -9.96 2.42
CA GLU A 58 8.01 -9.78 0.96
C GLU A 58 9.21 -8.95 0.48
N VAL A 59 9.57 -7.88 1.19
CA VAL A 59 10.75 -7.09 0.83
C VAL A 59 12.03 -7.92 0.94
N SER A 60 12.12 -8.83 1.91
CA SER A 60 13.30 -9.69 2.08
C SER A 60 13.56 -10.60 0.89
N LYS A 61 12.51 -11.01 0.14
CA LYS A 61 12.65 -11.75 -1.12
C LYS A 61 13.39 -10.92 -2.16
N VAL A 62 12.94 -9.68 -2.39
CA VAL A 62 13.55 -8.73 -3.33
C VAL A 62 14.98 -8.37 -2.92
N LEU A 63 15.23 -8.18 -1.63
CA LEU A 63 16.58 -7.90 -1.11
C LEU A 63 17.54 -9.06 -1.30
N THR A 64 17.07 -10.29 -1.05
CA THR A 64 17.88 -11.50 -1.24
C THR A 64 18.20 -11.71 -2.71
N ASP A 65 17.21 -11.54 -3.59
CA ASP A 65 17.37 -11.58 -5.04
C ASP A 65 18.41 -10.58 -5.56
N PHE A 66 18.33 -9.33 -5.10
CA PHE A 66 19.27 -8.28 -5.46
C PHE A 66 20.70 -8.62 -5.01
N LYS A 67 20.88 -9.06 -3.75
CA LYS A 67 22.21 -9.44 -3.23
C LYS A 67 22.82 -10.63 -3.96
N GLN A 68 21.99 -11.55 -4.45
CA GLN A 68 22.42 -12.73 -5.19
C GLN A 68 22.58 -12.47 -6.69
N GLY A 69 22.21 -11.28 -7.18
CA GLY A 69 22.29 -10.94 -8.62
C GLY A 69 21.35 -11.74 -9.51
N LYS A 70 20.32 -12.39 -8.95
CA LYS A 70 19.43 -13.30 -9.69
C LYS A 70 18.41 -12.59 -10.57
N ASN A 71 18.06 -11.34 -10.23
CA ASN A 71 17.11 -10.50 -10.97
C ASN A 71 15.73 -11.15 -11.21
N VAL A 72 15.26 -11.97 -10.27
CA VAL A 72 13.94 -12.60 -10.31
C VAL A 72 12.84 -11.58 -10.05
N TYR A 73 13.03 -10.62 -9.14
CA TYR A 73 11.95 -9.71 -8.72
C TYR A 73 12.14 -8.29 -9.25
N GLU A 74 11.06 -7.68 -9.74
CA GLU A 74 11.02 -6.30 -10.23
C GLU A 74 10.76 -5.28 -9.11
N GLY A 75 10.16 -5.73 -8.02
CA GLY A 75 9.75 -4.91 -6.89
C GLY A 75 8.57 -5.53 -6.16
N LEU A 76 7.69 -4.69 -5.64
CA LEU A 76 6.53 -5.10 -4.86
C LEU A 76 5.26 -4.43 -5.37
N ILE A 77 4.17 -5.19 -5.43
CA ILE A 77 2.81 -4.69 -5.58
C ILE A 77 2.12 -4.77 -4.21
N TYR A 78 1.34 -3.76 -3.85
CA TYR A 78 0.59 -3.75 -2.59
C TYR A 78 -0.81 -3.21 -2.76
N MET A 79 -1.69 -3.58 -1.83
CA MET A 79 -3.09 -3.20 -1.81
C MET A 79 -3.55 -2.87 -0.38
N MET A 80 -4.29 -1.78 -0.25
CA MET A 80 -5.17 -1.52 0.90
C MET A 80 -6.59 -1.87 0.49
N TYR A 81 -7.31 -2.60 1.33
CA TYR A 81 -8.64 -3.10 0.98
C TYR A 81 -9.55 -3.25 2.19
N TRP A 82 -10.85 -3.35 1.91
CA TRP A 82 -11.85 -3.87 2.82
C TRP A 82 -12.22 -5.29 2.44
N LEU A 83 -12.78 -6.00 3.42
CA LEU A 83 -13.28 -7.35 3.23
C LEU A 83 -14.76 -7.41 3.59
N GLU A 84 -15.59 -7.83 2.64
CA GLU A 84 -17.04 -8.02 2.80
C GLU A 84 -17.40 -9.40 2.29
N GLU A 85 -17.95 -10.29 3.13
CA GLU A 85 -18.37 -11.64 2.70
C GLU A 85 -17.30 -12.43 1.91
N GLN A 86 -16.02 -12.28 2.29
CA GLN A 86 -14.84 -12.84 1.60
C GLN A 86 -14.49 -12.17 0.25
N GLN A 87 -15.25 -11.19 -0.21
CA GLN A 87 -14.91 -10.32 -1.34
C GLN A 87 -13.86 -9.29 -0.93
N VAL A 88 -12.73 -9.28 -1.64
CA VAL A 88 -11.73 -8.21 -1.53
C VAL A 88 -12.23 -7.00 -2.28
N ILE A 89 -12.47 -5.90 -1.55
CA ILE A 89 -12.87 -4.61 -2.10
C ILE A 89 -11.66 -3.67 -2.04
N PRO A 90 -11.01 -3.36 -3.18
CA PRO A 90 -9.81 -2.55 -3.20
C PRO A 90 -10.13 -1.11 -2.82
N LEU A 91 -9.26 -0.53 -1.98
CA LEU A 91 -9.28 0.88 -1.63
C LEU A 91 -8.09 1.61 -2.26
N TYR A 92 -6.92 0.99 -2.31
CA TYR A 92 -5.76 1.58 -2.96
C TYR A 92 -4.81 0.50 -3.44
N ILE A 93 -4.32 0.65 -4.66
CA ILE A 93 -3.31 -0.20 -5.27
C ILE A 93 -2.07 0.64 -5.54
N GLY A 94 -0.89 0.11 -5.24
CA GLY A 94 0.33 0.78 -5.64
C GLY A 94 1.52 -0.15 -5.68
N LYS A 95 2.64 0.36 -6.21
CA LYS A 95 3.90 -0.38 -6.28
C LYS A 95 5.06 0.29 -5.55
N SER A 96 6.08 -0.52 -5.26
CA SER A 96 7.44 -0.05 -4.96
C SER A 96 8.44 -0.80 -5.83
N GLU A 97 9.17 -0.07 -6.67
CA GLU A 97 10.18 -0.64 -7.55
C GLU A 97 11.43 -1.09 -6.76
N LYS A 98 12.11 -2.13 -7.28
CA LYS A 98 13.40 -2.60 -6.75
C LYS A 98 14.46 -1.49 -6.83
N TYR A 99 14.53 -0.81 -7.96
CA TYR A 99 15.52 0.24 -8.20
C TYR A 99 14.97 1.63 -7.89
N GLY A 100 15.85 2.55 -7.50
CA GLY A 100 15.54 3.97 -7.36
C GLY A 100 15.42 4.66 -8.72
N ARG A 101 15.08 5.96 -8.71
CA ARG A 101 14.87 6.76 -9.94
C ARG A 101 16.05 6.78 -10.91
N GLN A 102 17.27 6.58 -10.41
CA GLN A 102 18.49 6.55 -11.21
C GLN A 102 18.85 5.15 -11.74
N GLY A 103 18.04 4.13 -11.47
CA GLY A 103 18.20 2.78 -12.04
C GLY A 103 19.29 1.92 -11.39
N ASP A 104 20.39 2.51 -10.93
CA ASP A 104 21.58 1.72 -10.54
C ASP A 104 21.57 1.24 -9.08
N ASN A 105 20.81 1.93 -8.24
CA ASN A 105 20.80 1.70 -6.79
C ASN A 105 19.47 1.13 -6.31
N LEU A 106 19.55 0.20 -5.35
CA LEU A 106 18.39 -0.33 -4.65
C LEU A 106 17.55 0.83 -4.06
N SER A 107 16.23 0.73 -4.17
CA SER A 107 15.32 1.78 -3.72
C SER A 107 15.39 1.98 -2.21
N ARG A 108 15.48 3.25 -1.76
CA ARG A 108 15.44 3.60 -0.33
C ARG A 108 14.15 3.12 0.37
N ASN A 109 13.09 2.88 -0.40
CA ASN A 109 11.82 2.36 0.13
C ASN A 109 11.95 0.93 0.67
N ILE A 110 12.90 0.14 0.15
CA ILE A 110 13.06 -1.27 0.50
C ILE A 110 14.40 -1.56 1.19
N GLN A 111 15.38 -0.69 1.05
CA GLN A 111 16.64 -0.76 1.79
C GLN A 111 16.41 -0.77 3.31
N ASN A 112 17.12 -1.67 4.01
CA ASN A 112 17.12 -1.76 5.47
C ASN A 112 15.71 -1.89 6.11
N ILE A 113 14.77 -2.55 5.43
CA ILE A 113 13.35 -2.62 5.82
C ILE A 113 13.08 -3.07 7.27
N SER A 114 13.95 -3.92 7.82
CA SER A 114 13.83 -4.42 9.20
C SER A 114 14.13 -3.34 10.25
N ARG A 115 14.95 -2.35 9.91
CA ARG A 115 15.40 -1.28 10.82
C ARG A 115 14.80 0.08 10.47
N ASN A 116 14.49 0.32 9.20
CA ASN A 116 14.03 1.62 8.71
C ASN A 116 12.51 1.61 8.48
N LYS A 117 11.78 2.10 9.48
CA LYS A 117 10.33 2.29 9.43
C LYS A 117 9.90 3.63 8.79
N CYS A 118 10.86 4.51 8.52
CA CYS A 118 10.60 5.85 7.98
C CYS A 118 10.06 5.81 6.54
N PHE A 119 10.51 4.85 5.72
CA PHE A 119 10.11 4.73 4.31
C PHE A 119 9.21 3.52 4.03
N PHE A 120 9.58 2.38 4.62
CA PHE A 120 8.78 1.16 4.76
C PHE A 120 7.91 0.78 3.55
N CYS A 121 8.54 0.56 2.39
CA CYS A 121 7.87 0.22 1.13
C CYS A 121 6.76 1.22 0.73
N ARG A 122 7.01 2.53 0.89
CA ARG A 122 6.04 3.63 0.71
C ARG A 122 5.02 3.79 1.84
N TRP A 123 4.97 2.87 2.80
CA TRP A 123 4.06 2.87 3.96
C TRP A 123 4.71 3.36 5.26
N GLY A 124 5.81 4.11 5.18
CA GLY A 124 6.57 4.57 6.33
C GLY A 124 5.96 5.76 7.09
N ASP A 125 6.58 6.07 8.24
CA ASP A 125 6.14 7.06 9.24
C ASP A 125 6.49 8.51 8.90
N ASN A 126 7.39 8.73 7.95
CA ASN A 126 7.74 10.08 7.51
C ASN A 126 6.64 10.68 6.63
N TYR A 127 6.56 12.01 6.60
CA TYR A 127 5.84 12.71 5.54
C TYR A 127 6.35 12.31 4.14
N ALA A 128 5.49 12.41 3.13
CA ALA A 128 5.62 11.87 1.77
C ALA A 128 5.49 10.34 1.64
N TYR A 129 5.02 9.68 2.71
CA TYR A 129 4.73 8.24 2.80
C TYR A 129 3.32 8.02 3.34
N HIS A 130 2.70 6.90 3.01
CA HIS A 130 1.25 6.73 3.20
C HIS A 130 0.83 6.85 4.67
N ILE A 131 1.56 6.28 5.62
CA ILE A 131 1.21 6.37 7.05
C ILE A 131 1.51 7.76 7.60
N GLY A 132 2.68 8.34 7.30
CA GLY A 132 3.04 9.66 7.78
C GLY A 132 2.11 10.78 7.28
N ASP A 133 1.76 10.77 5.99
CA ASP A 133 0.85 11.76 5.42
C ASP A 133 -0.61 11.54 5.83
N LEU A 134 -1.05 10.28 5.99
CA LEU A 134 -2.38 9.99 6.52
C LEU A 134 -2.49 10.44 7.98
N SER A 135 -1.46 10.18 8.78
CA SER A 135 -1.38 10.65 10.17
C SER A 135 -1.46 12.17 10.25
N ALA A 136 -0.85 12.88 9.30
CA ALA A 136 -0.91 14.34 9.24
C ALA A 136 -2.34 14.89 9.19
N VAL A 137 -3.28 14.12 8.63
CA VAL A 137 -4.69 14.49 8.53
C VAL A 137 -5.51 13.92 9.69
N VAL A 138 -5.20 12.70 10.13
CA VAL A 138 -6.02 11.94 11.08
C VAL A 138 -5.67 12.24 12.55
N CYS A 139 -4.41 12.56 12.83
CA CYS A 139 -3.93 12.86 14.18
C CYS A 139 -3.91 14.39 14.41
N PRO A 140 -4.04 14.85 15.67
CA PRO A 140 -4.03 16.27 15.99
C PRO A 140 -2.63 16.88 15.84
N ASN A 141 -2.56 18.22 15.81
CA ASN A 141 -1.33 19.02 15.95
C ASN A 141 -0.28 18.87 14.83
N HIS A 142 -0.64 18.33 13.67
CA HIS A 142 0.21 18.41 12.49
C HIS A 142 0.08 19.77 11.79
N SER A 143 1.16 20.20 11.12
CA SER A 143 1.11 21.40 10.28
C SER A 143 0.13 21.21 9.12
N ILE A 144 -0.71 22.21 8.87
CA ILE A 144 -1.65 22.23 7.74
C ILE A 144 -0.95 22.02 6.38
N LEU A 145 0.32 22.42 6.26
CA LEU A 145 1.12 22.24 5.04
C LEU A 145 1.46 20.77 4.75
N LYS A 146 1.27 19.87 5.71
CA LYS A 146 1.46 18.41 5.57
C LYS A 146 0.15 17.68 5.27
N MET A 147 -1.00 18.36 5.37
CA MET A 147 -2.32 17.78 5.17
C MET A 147 -2.73 17.76 3.69
N HIS A 148 -2.15 16.85 2.91
CA HIS A 148 -2.40 16.77 1.48
C HIS A 148 -3.84 16.31 1.14
N PRO A 149 -4.49 16.86 0.08
CA PRO A 149 -5.87 16.53 -0.28
C PRO A 149 -6.14 15.03 -0.48
N LYS A 150 -5.20 14.30 -1.10
CA LYS A 150 -5.28 12.85 -1.27
C LYS A 150 -5.57 12.14 0.05
N TYR A 151 -4.85 12.49 1.12
CA TYR A 151 -5.00 11.81 2.41
C TYR A 151 -6.18 12.33 3.22
N LYS A 152 -6.72 13.52 2.90
CA LYS A 152 -8.06 13.92 3.36
C LYS A 152 -9.13 13.01 2.80
N ASN A 153 -9.05 12.64 1.53
CA ASN A 153 -9.98 11.68 0.94
C ASN A 153 -9.85 10.29 1.56
N TRP A 154 -8.62 9.85 1.84
CA TRP A 154 -8.39 8.59 2.57
C TRP A 154 -8.97 8.65 3.98
N ALA A 155 -8.71 9.74 4.71
CA ALA A 155 -9.23 9.92 6.06
C ALA A 155 -10.77 9.85 6.08
N ASN A 156 -11.43 10.58 5.17
CA ASN A 156 -12.88 10.56 4.99
C ASN A 156 -13.42 9.14 4.75
N ARG A 157 -12.73 8.36 3.90
CA ARG A 157 -13.13 6.99 3.56
C ARG A 157 -12.92 6.01 4.70
N LEU A 158 -11.82 6.13 5.43
CA LEU A 158 -11.38 5.12 6.39
C LEU A 158 -11.92 5.35 7.81
N PHE A 159 -12.06 6.61 8.23
CA PHE A 159 -12.32 6.97 9.62
C PHE A 159 -13.71 7.59 9.80
N GLU A 160 -14.35 7.20 10.89
CA GLU A 160 -15.62 7.75 11.37
C GLU A 160 -15.39 9.02 12.19
N SER A 161 -14.31 9.05 12.99
CA SER A 161 -13.92 10.19 13.81
C SER A 161 -12.43 10.52 13.63
N TYR A 162 -12.16 11.76 13.20
CA TYR A 162 -10.84 12.37 13.03
C TYR A 162 -11.03 13.90 12.73
N PRO A 163 -10.04 14.76 13.00
CA PRO A 163 -8.77 14.49 13.67
C PRO A 163 -8.95 14.30 15.18
N THR A 164 -8.31 13.29 15.75
CA THR A 164 -8.35 13.00 17.19
C THR A 164 -7.13 12.14 17.59
N PRO A 165 -6.66 12.19 18.86
CA PRO A 165 -5.66 11.24 19.34
C PRO A 165 -6.14 9.77 19.35
N TYR A 166 -7.46 9.54 19.26
CA TYR A 166 -8.09 8.20 19.26
C TYR A 166 -8.96 8.01 18.01
N PRO A 167 -8.37 7.95 16.81
CA PRO A 167 -9.14 7.88 15.58
C PRO A 167 -9.85 6.54 15.43
N THR A 168 -11.11 6.58 14.99
CA THR A 168 -11.98 5.39 14.90
C THR A 168 -12.23 5.02 13.45
N LEU A 169 -11.96 3.77 13.08
CA LEU A 169 -12.23 3.24 11.74
C LEU A 169 -13.73 3.06 11.50
N ARG A 170 -14.18 3.38 10.29
CA ARG A 170 -15.52 2.99 9.81
C ARG A 170 -15.64 1.47 9.74
N ARG A 171 -14.59 0.83 9.21
CA ARG A 171 -14.49 -0.61 8.93
C ARG A 171 -13.05 -1.09 9.13
N ALA A 172 -12.88 -2.35 9.51
CA ALA A 172 -11.57 -2.98 9.56
C ALA A 172 -10.90 -2.85 8.18
N THR A 173 -9.68 -2.32 8.16
CA THR A 173 -8.93 -2.04 6.94
C THR A 173 -7.72 -2.94 6.89
N TYR A 174 -7.53 -3.60 5.76
CA TYR A 174 -6.53 -4.64 5.58
C TYR A 174 -5.47 -4.22 4.57
N PHE A 175 -4.35 -4.93 4.63
CA PHE A 175 -3.18 -4.71 3.79
C PHE A 175 -2.71 -6.02 3.17
N TRP A 176 -2.27 -5.95 1.93
CA TRP A 176 -1.63 -7.03 1.23
C TRP A 176 -0.44 -6.50 0.43
N ILE A 177 0.59 -7.32 0.29
CA ILE A 177 1.79 -7.01 -0.49
C ILE A 177 2.38 -8.31 -1.04
N HIS A 178 3.02 -8.21 -2.20
CA HIS A 178 3.69 -9.33 -2.85
C HIS A 178 4.91 -8.88 -3.65
N ALA A 179 6.02 -9.60 -3.51
CA ALA A 179 7.19 -9.46 -4.35
C ALA A 179 6.86 -9.97 -5.76
N TRP A 180 6.94 -9.09 -6.75
CA TRP A 180 6.52 -9.41 -8.12
C TRP A 180 7.67 -9.94 -8.96
N ALA A 181 7.55 -11.19 -9.40
CA ALA A 181 8.58 -11.85 -10.20
C ALA A 181 8.47 -11.46 -11.68
N SER A 182 9.61 -11.26 -12.35
CA SER A 182 9.66 -11.18 -13.80
C SER A 182 9.13 -12.48 -14.40
N GLY A 183 8.19 -12.37 -15.34
CA GLY A 183 7.51 -13.52 -15.93
C GLY A 183 6.18 -13.91 -15.26
N ALA A 184 5.83 -13.33 -14.09
CA ALA A 184 4.56 -13.62 -13.43
C ALA A 184 3.35 -13.13 -14.26
N LEU A 185 2.24 -13.88 -14.19
CA LEU A 185 1.00 -13.55 -14.87
C LEU A 185 0.18 -12.55 -14.05
N GLY A 186 -0.22 -11.43 -14.67
CA GLY A 186 -1.08 -10.45 -14.01
C GLY A 186 -2.56 -10.83 -14.04
N ILE A 187 -3.42 -9.85 -13.72
CA ILE A 187 -4.88 -9.99 -13.76
C ILE A 187 -5.45 -10.19 -15.18
N LEU A 188 -4.68 -9.82 -16.21
CA LEU A 188 -5.01 -10.04 -17.63
C LEU A 188 -4.11 -11.16 -18.16
N GLN A 189 -4.40 -12.41 -17.75
CA GLN A 189 -3.53 -13.56 -18.01
C GLN A 189 -3.31 -13.83 -19.51
N GLU A 190 -4.28 -13.46 -20.36
CA GLU A 190 -4.18 -13.60 -21.82
C GLU A 190 -3.08 -12.74 -22.45
N CYS A 191 -2.61 -11.71 -21.75
CA CYS A 191 -1.50 -10.86 -22.18
C CYS A 191 -0.13 -11.46 -21.82
N GLY A 192 -0.11 -12.63 -21.16
CA GLY A 192 1.12 -13.30 -20.73
C GLY A 192 1.79 -12.64 -19.53
N SER A 193 3.12 -12.75 -19.47
CA SER A 193 3.91 -12.17 -18.38
C SER A 193 3.66 -10.66 -18.26
N THR A 194 3.35 -10.20 -17.06
CA THR A 194 2.99 -8.81 -16.81
C THR A 194 4.09 -8.13 -15.99
N PRO A 195 4.84 -7.16 -16.55
CA PRO A 195 5.78 -6.36 -15.77
C PRO A 195 5.09 -5.62 -14.61
N LEU A 196 5.79 -5.37 -13.50
CA LEU A 196 5.22 -4.75 -12.28
C LEU A 196 4.51 -3.42 -12.56
N THR A 197 5.09 -2.58 -13.44
CA THR A 197 4.46 -1.32 -13.85
C THR A 197 3.13 -1.56 -14.55
N ALA A 198 3.08 -2.50 -15.50
CA ALA A 198 1.86 -2.84 -16.20
C ALA A 198 0.82 -3.46 -15.26
N LEU A 199 1.26 -4.30 -14.30
CA LEU A 199 0.39 -4.91 -13.31
C LEU A 199 -0.36 -3.85 -12.49
N GLU A 200 0.33 -2.82 -12.00
CA GLU A 200 -0.30 -1.74 -11.23
C GLU A 200 -1.44 -1.09 -12.03
N TYR A 201 -1.19 -0.74 -13.30
CA TYR A 201 -2.21 -0.17 -14.18
C TYR A 201 -3.36 -1.13 -14.45
N HIS A 202 -3.08 -2.41 -14.74
CA HIS A 202 -4.12 -3.40 -15.01
C HIS A 202 -5.01 -3.63 -13.78
N LEU A 203 -4.42 -3.72 -12.59
CA LEU A 203 -5.17 -3.88 -11.34
C LEU A 203 -6.04 -2.66 -11.06
N ILE A 204 -5.51 -1.44 -11.24
CA ILE A 204 -6.28 -0.21 -11.06
C ILE A 204 -7.44 -0.16 -12.06
N PHE A 205 -7.20 -0.48 -13.33
CA PHE A 205 -8.22 -0.48 -14.36
C PHE A 205 -9.37 -1.46 -14.06
N VAL A 206 -9.05 -2.71 -13.73
CA VAL A 206 -10.06 -3.72 -13.39
C VAL A 206 -10.77 -3.35 -12.08
N ALA A 207 -10.04 -2.92 -11.06
CA ALA A 207 -10.61 -2.47 -9.79
C ALA A 207 -11.58 -1.29 -9.97
N ASN A 208 -11.23 -0.30 -10.79
CA ASN A 208 -12.09 0.84 -11.08
C ASN A 208 -13.35 0.44 -11.86
N THR A 209 -13.25 -0.59 -12.70
CA THR A 209 -14.39 -1.13 -13.45
C THR A 209 -15.37 -1.85 -12.53
N VAL A 210 -14.87 -2.61 -11.55
CA VAL A 210 -15.68 -3.46 -10.67
C VAL A 210 -16.16 -2.72 -9.41
N PHE A 211 -15.31 -1.84 -8.86
CA PHE A 211 -15.52 -1.14 -7.60
C PHE A 211 -15.25 0.38 -7.73
N PRO A 212 -15.96 1.08 -8.63
CA PRO A 212 -15.69 2.50 -8.93
C PRO A 212 -15.81 3.41 -7.69
N ASP A 213 -16.69 3.06 -6.76
CA ASP A 213 -16.98 3.89 -5.59
C ASP A 213 -16.00 3.68 -4.42
N SER A 214 -15.21 2.61 -4.42
CA SER A 214 -14.30 2.30 -3.31
C SER A 214 -12.86 2.74 -3.57
N LEU A 215 -12.42 2.75 -4.84
CA LEU A 215 -11.03 2.94 -5.21
C LEU A 215 -10.57 4.40 -4.99
N LEU A 216 -9.50 4.56 -4.21
CA LEU A 216 -8.89 5.85 -3.84
C LEU A 216 -7.67 6.19 -4.70
N ASN A 217 -7.35 5.35 -5.70
CA ASN A 217 -6.41 5.71 -6.75
C ASN A 217 -7.00 6.89 -7.53
N GLN A 218 -6.34 8.03 -7.50
CA GLN A 218 -6.68 9.14 -8.38
C GLN A 218 -5.82 9.03 -9.63
N GLU A 219 -6.41 8.68 -10.78
CA GLU A 219 -5.75 8.91 -12.06
C GLU A 219 -5.58 10.42 -12.30
N GLY A 220 -4.46 10.83 -12.89
CA GLY A 220 -4.33 12.20 -13.38
C GLY A 220 -3.93 13.26 -12.37
N VAL A 221 -2.76 13.11 -11.74
CA VAL A 221 -1.81 14.23 -11.75
C VAL A 221 -0.55 13.69 -12.40
N ASN A 222 -0.46 13.86 -13.72
CA ASN A 222 0.83 13.86 -14.38
C ASN A 222 1.78 14.64 -13.47
N ARG A 223 2.82 13.99 -12.95
CA ARG A 223 3.99 14.73 -12.50
C ARG A 223 4.43 15.46 -13.75
N LYS A 224 4.02 16.72 -13.91
CA LYS A 224 4.53 17.58 -14.96
C LYS A 224 6.04 17.40 -14.88
N GLY A 225 6.60 16.75 -15.89
CA GLY A 225 8.03 16.82 -16.11
C GLY A 225 8.35 18.29 -16.06
N LYS A 226 9.23 18.66 -15.13
CA LYS A 226 9.95 19.92 -15.31
C LYS A 226 10.71 19.71 -16.61
N VAL A 227 10.20 20.32 -17.67
CA VAL A 227 11.02 20.76 -18.80
C VAL A 227 12.04 21.75 -18.24
#